data_AF-A0AAE8KGK7-F1
#
_entry.id   AF-A0AAE8KGK7-F1
#
_cell.length_a   1.000
_cell.length_b   1.000
_cell.length_c   1.000
_cell.angle_alpha   90.00
_cell.angle_beta   90.00
_cell.angle_gamma   90.00
#
_symmetry.space_group_name_H-M   'P 1'
#
loop_
_entity.id
_entity.type
_entity.pdbx_description
1 polymer ?
#
loop_
_entity_poly.entity_id
_entity_poly.type
_entity_poly.pdbx_seq_one_letter_code
_entity_poly.pdbx_strand_id
1 'polypeptide(L)'
;MSNWLDEVKFDSNGLIPAIAQHHQTGRILMVAWMNRESLALTAEKNQAVYFSRSRQKLWHKGEESGHFQTVYEIRLDCDGDVIILQVEQHGGIACHTGRESCFYRKLTPQGWEIVDAQLKDPTAIYGDKAKTESHDHAHTTEQVDVLAHLGQLMQERKQAEADTSYVASLYKKGINKILEKVGEEGVETIIAAKDYAAQNTESNLNDLIYETADLWFHSIVMLGYFDLNPQLIIDELARRQGLSGLVEKANRNKV
;
A
#
# COMPACT_ATOMS: atom_id res chain seq x y z
N MET A 1 -37.12 17.03 18.08
CA MET A 1 -36.23 16.66 16.97
C MET A 1 -35.64 15.32 17.35
N SER A 2 -35.73 14.29 16.50
CA SER A 2 -35.00 13.04 16.76
C SER A 2 -33.51 13.36 16.79
N ASN A 3 -32.79 12.81 17.75
CA ASN A 3 -31.33 12.83 17.70
C ASN A 3 -30.93 11.83 16.61
N TRP A 4 -30.01 12.18 15.71
CA TRP A 4 -29.57 11.27 14.64
C TRP A 4 -29.04 9.93 15.19
N LEU A 5 -28.55 9.92 16.43
CA LEU A 5 -28.15 8.71 17.15
C LEU A 5 -29.32 7.74 17.43
N ASP A 6 -30.57 8.19 17.36
CA ASP A 6 -31.75 7.37 17.56
C ASP A 6 -32.12 6.55 16.30
N GLU A 7 -31.55 6.91 15.14
CA GLU A 7 -31.67 6.14 13.89
C GLU A 7 -30.69 4.96 13.85
N VAL A 8 -29.71 4.95 14.76
CA VAL A 8 -28.66 3.91 14.86
C VAL A 8 -29.15 2.76 15.74
N LYS A 9 -29.16 1.55 15.19
CA LYS A 9 -29.53 0.32 15.89
C LYS A 9 -28.30 -0.30 16.56
N PHE A 10 -28.15 0.00 17.85
CA PHE A 10 -27.18 -0.69 18.69
C PHE A 10 -27.70 -2.09 19.06
N ASP A 11 -26.78 -3.05 19.18
CA ASP A 11 -27.07 -4.41 19.62
C ASP A 11 -27.50 -4.47 21.10
N SER A 12 -27.78 -5.66 21.61
CA SER A 12 -28.17 -5.87 23.01
C SER A 12 -27.10 -5.47 24.04
N ASN A 13 -25.85 -5.27 23.61
CA ASN A 13 -24.75 -4.78 24.44
C ASN A 13 -24.57 -3.25 24.30
N GLY A 14 -25.42 -2.58 23.54
CA GLY A 14 -25.29 -1.15 23.24
C GLY A 14 -24.17 -0.83 22.27
N LEU A 15 -23.81 -1.77 21.39
CA LEU A 15 -22.70 -1.65 20.46
C LEU A 15 -23.15 -1.75 18.99
N ILE A 16 -22.40 -1.10 18.10
CA ILE A 16 -22.57 -1.20 16.65
C ILE A 16 -21.21 -1.48 15.99
N PRO A 17 -21.12 -2.38 14.98
CA PRO A 17 -19.92 -2.53 14.17
C PRO A 17 -19.65 -1.27 13.34
N ALA A 18 -18.40 -0.82 13.36
CA ALA A 18 -17.91 0.29 12.56
C ALA A 18 -16.72 -0.16 11.70
N ILE A 19 -16.87 -0.01 10.38
CA ILE A 19 -15.87 -0.31 9.38
C ILE A 19 -15.08 0.97 9.08
N ALA A 20 -13.77 0.97 9.32
CA ALA A 20 -12.89 2.03 8.85
C ALA A 20 -12.43 1.73 7.43
N GLN A 21 -12.72 2.63 6.51
CA GLN A 21 -12.35 2.56 5.10
C GLN A 21 -11.49 3.77 4.74
N HIS A 22 -10.40 3.56 4.01
CA HIS A 22 -9.58 4.65 3.50
C HIS A 22 -10.38 5.51 2.53
N HIS A 23 -10.46 6.82 2.76
CA HIS A 23 -11.37 7.72 2.01
C HIS A 23 -11.02 7.82 0.51
N GLN A 24 -9.72 7.83 0.15
CA GLN A 24 -9.29 7.91 -1.26
C GLN A 24 -9.30 6.56 -1.99
N THR A 25 -8.73 5.50 -1.38
CA THR A 25 -8.50 4.23 -2.07
C THR A 25 -9.67 3.25 -1.94
N GLY A 26 -10.60 3.49 -1.00
CA GLY A 26 -11.67 2.55 -0.67
C GLY A 26 -11.20 1.30 0.06
N ARG A 27 -9.92 1.18 0.42
CA ARG A 27 -9.39 0.02 1.15
C ARG A 27 -10.05 -0.10 2.52
N ILE A 28 -10.52 -1.29 2.86
CA ILE A 28 -11.00 -1.58 4.23
C ILE A 28 -9.79 -1.74 5.15
N LEU A 29 -9.72 -0.91 6.19
CA LEU A 29 -8.59 -0.85 7.12
C LEU A 29 -8.83 -1.70 8.36
N MET A 30 -9.99 -1.57 8.99
CA MET A 30 -10.31 -2.32 10.21
C MET A 30 -11.81 -2.34 10.50
N VAL A 31 -12.21 -3.25 11.38
CA VAL A 31 -13.52 -3.24 12.03
C VAL A 31 -13.29 -3.09 13.53
N ALA A 32 -14.08 -2.22 14.15
CA ALA A 32 -14.16 -2.08 15.60
C ALA A 32 -15.62 -1.85 16.01
N TRP A 33 -15.85 -1.71 17.31
CA TRP A 33 -17.17 -1.49 17.87
C TRP A 33 -17.27 -0.06 18.36
N MET A 34 -18.45 0.53 18.21
CA MET A 34 -18.79 1.81 18.80
C MET A 34 -19.97 1.65 19.75
N ASN A 35 -19.97 2.37 20.85
CA ASN A 35 -21.19 2.60 21.63
C ASN A 35 -21.74 3.99 21.26
N ARG A 36 -22.90 4.36 21.82
CA ARG A 36 -23.54 5.65 21.55
C ARG A 36 -22.62 6.84 21.83
N GLU A 37 -21.83 6.78 22.89
CA GLU A 37 -20.89 7.84 23.29
C GLU A 37 -19.70 7.94 22.32
N SER A 38 -19.08 6.82 21.95
CA SER A 38 -17.93 6.82 21.05
C SER A 38 -18.30 7.30 19.65
N LEU A 39 -19.51 6.96 19.18
CA LEU A 39 -20.04 7.45 17.91
C LEU A 39 -20.31 8.96 17.96
N ALA A 40 -20.91 9.46 19.05
CA ALA A 40 -21.14 10.89 19.24
C ALA A 40 -19.81 11.67 19.24
N LEU A 41 -18.81 11.21 20.00
CA LEU A 41 -17.47 11.80 20.04
C LEU A 41 -16.76 11.74 18.68
N THR A 42 -16.97 10.67 17.91
CA THR A 42 -16.39 10.54 16.58
C THR A 42 -16.93 11.62 15.64
N ALA A 43 -18.26 11.82 15.64
CA ALA A 43 -18.90 12.85 14.84
C ALA A 43 -18.54 14.27 15.29
N GLU A 44 -18.37 14.50 16.59
CA GLU A 44 -17.97 15.80 17.14
C GLU A 44 -16.52 16.16 16.78
N LYS A 45 -15.60 15.20 16.94
CA LYS A 45 -14.15 15.44 16.83
C LYS A 45 -13.58 15.24 15.42
N ASN A 46 -14.35 14.66 14.51
CA ASN A 46 -13.85 14.16 13.22
C ASN A 46 -12.62 13.25 13.39
N GLN A 47 -12.62 12.44 14.45
CA GLN A 47 -11.56 11.48 14.77
C GLN A 47 -12.18 10.16 15.21
N ALA A 48 -11.63 9.03 14.78
CA ALA A 48 -12.21 7.73 15.13
C ALA A 48 -12.05 7.41 16.63
N VAL A 49 -13.19 7.34 17.33
CA VAL A 49 -13.28 6.91 18.73
C VAL A 49 -14.10 5.64 18.79
N TYR A 50 -13.48 4.56 19.25
CA TYR A 50 -14.10 3.24 19.36
C TYR A 50 -14.40 2.90 20.82
N PHE A 51 -15.19 1.85 21.03
CA PHE A 51 -15.39 1.21 22.31
C PHE A 51 -14.66 -0.14 22.35
N SER A 52 -13.70 -0.28 23.26
CA SER A 52 -12.95 -1.51 23.43
C SER A 52 -13.75 -2.51 24.26
N ARG A 53 -14.30 -3.55 23.62
CA ARG A 53 -15.08 -4.60 24.31
C ARG A 53 -14.30 -5.33 25.41
N SER A 54 -12.99 -5.51 25.25
CA SER A 54 -12.15 -6.17 26.26
C SER A 54 -11.81 -5.24 27.43
N ARG A 55 -11.55 -3.95 27.16
CA ARG A 55 -11.19 -2.96 28.19
C ARG A 55 -12.39 -2.24 28.80
N GLN A 56 -13.59 -2.43 28.23
CA GLN A 56 -14.86 -1.79 28.61
C GLN A 56 -14.72 -0.26 28.76
N LYS A 57 -14.02 0.37 27.81
CA LYS A 57 -13.77 1.81 27.81
C LYS A 57 -13.66 2.37 26.39
N LEU A 58 -13.82 3.69 26.28
CA LEU A 58 -13.50 4.44 25.07
C LEU A 58 -12.02 4.26 24.69
N TRP A 59 -11.77 4.24 23.40
CA TRP A 59 -10.46 4.10 22.80
C TRP A 59 -10.34 5.08 21.64
N HIS A 60 -9.51 6.10 21.82
CA HIS A 60 -9.16 7.00 20.72
C HIS A 60 -8.11 6.29 19.85
N LYS A 61 -8.45 5.98 18.59
CA LYS A 61 -7.52 5.27 17.71
C LYS A 61 -6.26 6.11 17.52
N GLY A 62 -5.10 5.53 17.85
CA GLY A 62 -3.81 6.21 17.78
C GLY A 62 -3.35 6.87 19.07
N GLU A 63 -4.14 6.86 20.16
CA GLU A 63 -3.76 7.51 21.43
C GLU A 63 -2.43 7.00 22.03
N GLU A 64 -2.14 5.71 21.85
CA GLU A 64 -0.91 5.07 22.32
C GLU A 64 0.18 5.07 21.23
N SER A 65 -0.20 4.94 19.95
CA SER A 65 0.73 4.68 18.84
C SER A 65 1.04 5.90 17.96
N GLY A 66 0.31 7.01 18.10
CA GLY A 66 0.34 8.16 17.19
C GLY A 66 -0.38 7.94 15.85
N HIS A 67 -0.89 6.74 15.57
CA HIS A 67 -1.54 6.40 14.29
C HIS A 67 -3.04 6.72 14.32
N PHE A 68 -3.35 8.02 14.34
CA PHE A 68 -4.71 8.55 14.38
C PHE A 68 -5.49 8.30 13.08
N GLN A 69 -6.81 8.38 13.17
CA GLN A 69 -7.73 8.33 12.03
C GLN A 69 -8.56 9.60 12.00
N THR A 70 -8.37 10.43 10.97
CA THR A 70 -9.24 11.58 10.70
C THR A 70 -10.46 11.11 9.93
N VAL A 71 -11.65 11.44 10.41
CA VAL A 71 -12.92 11.05 9.77
C VAL A 71 -13.36 12.14 8.81
N TYR A 72 -13.62 11.74 7.57
CA TYR A 72 -14.14 12.61 6.50
C TYR A 72 -15.64 12.41 6.29
N GLU A 73 -16.12 11.18 6.46
CA GLU A 73 -17.52 10.83 6.28
C GLU A 73 -17.93 9.70 7.21
N ILE A 74 -19.17 9.75 7.71
CA ILE A 74 -19.83 8.68 8.46
C ILE A 74 -21.06 8.26 7.67
N ARG A 75 -21.14 6.99 7.29
CA ARG A 75 -22.29 6.40 6.60
C ARG A 75 -22.93 5.34 7.48
N LEU A 76 -24.25 5.31 7.46
CA LEU A 76 -25.09 4.29 8.09
C LEU A 76 -25.68 3.42 6.98
N ASP A 77 -25.80 2.12 7.20
CA ASP A 77 -26.40 1.22 6.23
C ASP A 77 -27.94 1.27 6.23
N CYS A 78 -28.58 0.41 5.42
CA CYS A 78 -30.01 0.55 5.10
C CYS A 78 -30.95 0.16 6.25
N ASP A 79 -30.51 -0.70 7.16
CA ASP A 79 -31.23 -1.09 8.37
C ASP A 79 -30.62 -0.51 9.64
N GLY A 80 -29.50 0.20 9.55
CA GLY A 80 -28.97 1.05 10.61
C GLY A 80 -28.14 0.33 11.66
N ASP A 81 -27.65 -0.87 11.37
CA ASP A 81 -26.87 -1.69 12.29
C ASP A 81 -25.39 -1.85 11.90
N VAL A 82 -24.93 -1.19 10.83
CA VAL A 82 -23.51 -1.06 10.50
C VAL A 82 -23.14 0.38 10.11
N ILE A 83 -21.97 0.83 10.57
CA ILE A 83 -21.39 2.12 10.18
C ILE A 83 -20.16 1.93 9.30
N ILE A 84 -20.01 2.77 8.28
CA ILE A 84 -18.75 2.99 7.57
C ILE A 84 -18.20 4.36 7.94
N LEU A 85 -16.95 4.40 8.37
CA LEU A 85 -16.15 5.62 8.50
C LEU A 85 -15.22 5.73 7.30
N GLN A 86 -15.35 6.78 6.50
CA GLN A 86 -14.31 7.14 5.54
C GLN A 86 -13.24 7.95 6.27
N VAL A 87 -12.02 7.41 6.33
CA VAL A 87 -10.94 7.94 7.14
C VAL A 87 -9.65 8.14 6.36
N GLU A 88 -8.84 9.09 6.80
CA GLU A 88 -7.40 9.17 6.51
C GLU A 88 -6.64 8.51 7.66
N GLN A 89 -5.78 7.54 7.35
CA GLN A 89 -4.98 6.82 8.35
C GLN A 89 -3.60 7.43 8.47
N HIS A 90 -3.38 8.17 9.56
CA HIS A 90 -2.09 8.79 9.82
C HIS A 90 -1.03 7.72 10.06
N GLY A 91 0.13 7.88 9.42
CA GLY A 91 1.23 6.92 9.46
C GLY A 91 0.98 5.61 8.70
N GLY A 92 -0.13 5.50 7.95
CA GLY A 92 -0.42 4.35 7.09
C GLY A 92 -0.67 3.02 7.82
N ILE A 93 -0.78 3.01 9.16
CA ILE A 93 -0.85 1.78 9.97
C ILE A 93 -2.12 1.77 10.83
N ALA A 94 -3.16 1.07 10.38
CA ALA A 94 -4.35 0.85 11.19
C ALA A 94 -4.17 -0.34 12.16
N CYS A 95 -3.40 -1.35 11.76
CA CYS A 95 -3.28 -2.61 12.49
C CYS A 95 -2.14 -2.57 13.53
N HIS A 96 -2.38 -3.16 14.70
CA HIS A 96 -1.35 -3.32 15.74
C HIS A 96 -0.21 -4.26 15.32
N THR A 97 -0.42 -5.07 14.28
CA THR A 97 0.65 -5.87 13.67
C THR A 97 1.58 -5.00 12.81
N GLY A 98 1.37 -3.68 12.75
CA GLY A 98 2.17 -2.77 11.96
C GLY A 98 1.81 -2.75 10.48
N ARG A 99 0.61 -3.22 10.12
CA ARG A 99 0.11 -3.26 8.75
C ARG A 99 -0.89 -2.14 8.49
N GLU A 100 -1.07 -1.81 7.20
CA GLU A 100 -2.09 -0.86 6.74
C GLU A 100 -3.48 -1.30 7.16
N SER A 101 -3.82 -2.56 6.92
CA SER A 101 -5.12 -3.14 7.20
C SER A 101 -5.02 -4.33 8.17
N CYS A 102 -6.06 -4.50 8.98
CA CYS A 102 -6.28 -5.72 9.75
C CYS A 102 -6.61 -6.92 8.86
N PHE A 103 -7.04 -6.69 7.62
CA PHE A 103 -7.46 -7.72 6.66
C PHE A 103 -6.31 -8.21 5.77
N TYR A 104 -5.14 -8.44 6.38
CA TYR A 104 -3.91 -8.80 5.67
C TYR A 104 -3.77 -10.28 5.30
N ARG A 105 -4.78 -11.10 5.59
CA ARG A 105 -4.79 -12.53 5.27
C ARG A 105 -5.86 -12.84 4.24
N LYS A 106 -5.51 -13.65 3.26
CA LYS A 106 -6.43 -14.16 2.22
C LYS A 106 -6.54 -15.67 2.34
N LEU A 107 -7.74 -16.20 2.13
CA LEU A 107 -7.96 -17.63 2.04
C LEU A 107 -7.56 -18.12 0.64
N THR A 108 -6.65 -19.08 0.57
CA THR A 108 -6.21 -19.79 -0.65
C THR A 108 -6.57 -21.27 -0.53
N PRO A 109 -6.46 -22.07 -1.61
CA PRO A 109 -6.60 -23.53 -1.52
C PRO A 109 -5.64 -24.19 -0.53
N GLN A 110 -4.52 -23.54 -0.19
CA GLN A 110 -3.49 -24.00 0.73
C GLN A 110 -3.69 -23.50 2.17
N GLY A 111 -4.61 -22.56 2.41
CA GLY A 111 -4.96 -22.07 3.74
C GLY A 111 -5.01 -20.54 3.83
N TRP A 112 -4.85 -20.01 5.04
CA TRP A 112 -4.77 -18.56 5.26
C TRP A 112 -3.36 -18.06 4.99
N GLU A 113 -3.17 -17.25 3.97
CA GLU A 113 -1.88 -16.69 3.59
C GLU A 113 -1.84 -15.19 3.87
N ILE A 114 -0.68 -14.69 4.30
CA ILE A 114 -0.43 -13.25 4.47
C ILE A 114 -0.20 -12.65 3.10
N VAL A 115 -1.01 -11.66 2.74
CA VAL A 115 -0.95 -10.98 1.45
C VAL A 115 -0.60 -9.49 1.58
N ASP A 116 -0.64 -8.93 2.80
CA ASP A 116 -0.18 -7.55 3.05
C ASP A 116 1.14 -7.50 3.83
N ALA A 117 1.99 -6.60 3.34
CA ALA A 117 3.26 -6.21 3.95
C ALA A 117 3.11 -5.63 5.37
N GLN A 118 4.04 -5.97 6.25
CA GLN A 118 4.21 -5.37 7.57
C GLN A 118 5.03 -4.08 7.46
N LEU A 119 4.36 -2.94 7.58
CA LEU A 119 4.96 -1.62 7.40
C LEU A 119 5.90 -1.21 8.54
N LYS A 120 5.64 -1.70 9.75
CA LYS A 120 6.45 -1.39 10.94
C LYS A 120 6.42 -2.53 11.96
N ASP A 121 7.50 -2.73 12.70
CA ASP A 121 7.54 -3.74 13.76
C ASP A 121 6.60 -3.36 14.94
N PRO A 122 5.68 -4.25 15.39
CA PRO A 122 4.81 -4.01 16.54
C PRO A 122 5.54 -3.65 17.83
N THR A 123 6.73 -4.20 18.05
CA THR A 123 7.55 -3.93 19.25
C THR A 123 8.04 -2.48 19.27
N ALA A 124 8.31 -1.91 18.10
CA ALA A 124 8.64 -0.50 17.93
C ALA A 124 7.42 0.44 18.07
N ILE A 125 6.20 -0.10 18.16
CA ILE A 125 4.95 0.66 18.32
C ILE A 125 4.41 0.56 19.76
N TYR A 126 4.54 -0.59 20.44
CA TYR A 126 3.88 -0.86 21.73
C TYR A 126 4.81 -1.29 22.90
N GLY A 127 6.12 -1.47 22.68
CA GLY A 127 7.06 -1.97 23.72
C GLY A 127 6.80 -3.43 24.15
N ASP A 128 7.63 -3.96 25.07
CA ASP A 128 7.83 -5.38 25.49
C ASP A 128 6.61 -6.25 25.90
N LYS A 129 5.36 -5.85 25.60
CA LYS A 129 4.16 -6.64 25.91
C LYS A 129 3.70 -7.58 24.79
N ALA A 130 4.48 -7.75 23.72
CA ALA A 130 4.15 -8.68 22.64
C ALA A 130 4.61 -10.12 22.99
N LYS A 131 3.68 -10.99 23.42
CA LYS A 131 3.95 -12.43 23.48
C LYS A 131 3.81 -13.06 22.08
N THR A 132 4.85 -13.81 21.75
CA THR A 132 5.23 -14.57 20.55
C THR A 132 4.20 -15.56 20.00
N GLU A 133 4.08 -15.60 18.68
CA GLU A 133 4.27 -16.83 17.90
C GLU A 133 5.19 -16.52 16.71
N SER A 134 6.41 -17.06 16.80
CA SER A 134 7.48 -16.97 15.83
C SER A 134 7.46 -18.21 14.94
N HIS A 135 7.23 -18.02 13.64
CA HIS A 135 7.77 -18.92 12.62
C HIS A 135 8.41 -18.07 11.52
N ASP A 136 9.72 -18.26 11.42
CA ASP A 136 10.62 -17.67 10.45
C ASP A 136 10.21 -18.00 9.01
N HIS A 137 10.05 -16.96 8.20
CA HIS A 137 10.88 -16.75 7.02
C HIS A 137 10.86 -15.26 6.70
N ALA A 138 11.97 -14.59 7.01
CA ALA A 138 12.16 -13.17 6.82
C ALA A 138 12.06 -12.80 5.33
N HIS A 139 11.02 -12.05 4.97
CA HIS A 139 11.07 -11.14 3.84
C HIS A 139 10.42 -9.82 4.28
N THR A 140 11.27 -8.80 4.40
CA THR A 140 10.97 -7.42 4.76
C THR A 140 10.11 -6.76 3.69
N THR A 141 9.09 -5.99 4.08
CA THR A 141 8.51 -4.98 3.18
C THR A 141 7.93 -3.84 4.01
N GLU A 142 8.76 -2.84 4.24
CA GLU A 142 8.34 -1.44 4.33
C GLU A 142 7.38 -1.16 3.13
N GLN A 143 6.27 -0.41 3.28
CA GLN A 143 5.70 0.29 2.10
C GLN A 143 6.65 1.43 1.78
N VAL A 144 7.80 1.05 1.25
CA VAL A 144 8.59 1.92 0.43
C VAL A 144 7.80 2.08 -0.87
N ASP A 145 7.84 3.28 -1.43
CA ASP A 145 7.69 3.38 -2.87
C ASP A 145 8.66 2.36 -3.49
N VAL A 146 8.11 1.27 -4.03
CA VAL A 146 8.89 0.13 -4.52
C VAL A 146 9.96 0.61 -5.51
N LEU A 147 9.66 1.66 -6.26
CA LEU A 147 10.57 2.26 -7.23
C LEU A 147 11.66 3.06 -6.52
N ALA A 148 11.33 3.83 -5.49
CA ALA A 148 12.31 4.54 -4.66
C ALA A 148 13.20 3.56 -3.88
N HIS A 149 12.65 2.48 -3.34
CA HIS A 149 13.40 1.41 -2.66
C HIS A 149 14.38 0.74 -3.60
N LEU A 150 13.88 0.32 -4.78
CA LEU A 150 14.70 -0.29 -5.80
C LEU A 150 15.80 0.69 -6.21
N GLY A 151 15.50 1.98 -6.38
CA GLY A 151 16.49 3.02 -6.65
C GLY A 151 17.59 3.10 -5.60
N GLN A 152 17.25 3.12 -4.31
CA GLN A 152 18.21 3.17 -3.22
C GLN A 152 19.06 1.88 -3.15
N LEU A 153 18.41 0.72 -3.25
CA LEU A 153 19.08 -0.58 -3.30
C LEU A 153 20.04 -0.69 -4.49
N MET A 154 19.66 -0.12 -5.64
CA MET A 154 20.49 -0.06 -6.84
C MET A 154 21.74 0.79 -6.62
N GLN A 155 21.67 1.88 -5.86
CA GLN A 155 22.86 2.70 -5.53
C GLN A 155 23.80 1.96 -4.57
N GLU A 156 23.27 1.30 -3.55
CA GLU A 156 24.05 0.51 -2.59
C GLU A 156 24.81 -0.64 -3.28
N ARG A 157 24.17 -1.31 -4.25
CA ARG A 157 24.76 -2.42 -5.00
C ARG A 157 25.76 -2.00 -6.08
N LYS A 158 25.86 -0.72 -6.43
CA LYS A 158 26.82 -0.22 -7.43
C LYS A 158 28.28 -0.40 -7.00
N GLN A 159 28.55 -0.38 -5.70
CA GLN A 159 29.89 -0.56 -5.13
C GLN A 159 30.14 -1.97 -4.58
N ALA A 160 29.14 -2.86 -4.68
CA ALA A 160 29.25 -4.23 -4.19
C ALA A 160 30.05 -5.12 -5.15
N GLU A 161 30.68 -6.16 -4.62
CA GLU A 161 31.37 -7.17 -5.44
C GLU A 161 30.38 -7.93 -6.35
N ALA A 162 30.80 -8.24 -7.56
CA ALA A 162 29.87 -8.73 -8.60
C ALA A 162 29.24 -10.10 -8.36
N ASP A 163 29.82 -10.91 -7.49
CA ASP A 163 29.30 -12.22 -7.09
C ASP A 163 28.22 -12.13 -6.00
N THR A 164 28.05 -10.94 -5.38
CA THR A 164 27.08 -10.74 -4.30
C THR A 164 25.64 -10.64 -4.77
N SER A 165 25.40 -10.20 -6.01
CA SER A 165 24.04 -10.11 -6.57
C SER A 165 24.04 -9.97 -8.09
N TYR A 166 22.91 -10.32 -8.71
CA TYR A 166 22.68 -10.12 -10.15
C TYR A 166 22.92 -8.65 -10.57
N VAL A 167 22.42 -7.69 -9.80
CA VAL A 167 22.59 -6.25 -10.02
C VAL A 167 24.06 -5.83 -9.96
N ALA A 168 24.81 -6.28 -8.94
CA ALA A 168 26.24 -6.00 -8.83
C ALA A 168 27.01 -6.57 -10.04
N SER A 169 26.61 -7.75 -10.52
CA SER A 169 27.19 -8.36 -11.73
C SER A 169 26.92 -7.53 -12.99
N LEU A 170 25.72 -6.94 -13.12
CA LEU A 170 25.36 -6.05 -14.22
C LEU A 170 26.19 -4.77 -14.19
N TYR A 171 26.34 -4.15 -13.01
CA TYR A 171 27.18 -2.95 -12.87
C TYR A 171 28.64 -3.20 -13.19
N LYS A 172 29.22 -4.34 -12.77
CA LYS A 172 30.60 -4.70 -13.14
C LYS A 172 30.77 -4.98 -14.63
N LYS A 173 29.75 -5.55 -15.29
CA LYS A 173 29.73 -5.72 -16.76
C LYS A 173 29.57 -4.39 -17.51
N GLY A 174 29.11 -3.34 -16.83
CA GLY A 174 29.05 -1.97 -17.33
C GLY A 174 27.81 -1.64 -18.14
N ILE A 175 27.72 -0.38 -18.56
CA ILE A 175 26.52 0.21 -19.20
C ILE A 175 26.00 -0.58 -20.40
N ASN A 176 26.89 -1.11 -21.25
CA ASN A 176 26.46 -1.83 -22.46
C ASN A 176 25.62 -3.06 -22.12
N LYS A 177 25.97 -3.82 -21.07
CA LYS A 177 25.19 -5.00 -20.68
C LYS A 177 23.85 -4.62 -20.06
N ILE A 178 23.82 -3.52 -19.33
CA ILE A 178 22.58 -2.98 -18.74
C ILE A 178 21.62 -2.54 -19.86
N LEU A 179 22.12 -1.79 -20.85
CA LEU A 179 21.32 -1.35 -21.98
C LEU A 179 20.86 -2.50 -22.88
N GLU A 180 21.68 -3.55 -23.03
CA GLU A 180 21.29 -4.79 -23.72
C GLU A 180 20.04 -5.40 -23.06
N LYS A 181 20.02 -5.51 -21.72
CA LYS A 181 18.84 -5.97 -20.98
C LYS A 181 17.64 -5.06 -21.18
N VAL A 182 17.79 -3.74 -21.02
CA VAL A 182 16.68 -2.79 -21.26
C VAL A 182 16.07 -2.97 -22.66
N GLY A 183 16.90 -3.20 -23.68
CA GLY A 183 16.44 -3.47 -25.03
C GLY A 183 15.74 -4.83 -25.18
N GLU A 184 16.30 -5.89 -24.58
CA GLU A 184 15.74 -7.25 -24.56
C GLU A 184 14.34 -7.25 -23.95
N GLU A 185 14.20 -6.75 -22.73
CA GLU A 185 12.91 -6.69 -22.01
C GLU A 185 11.88 -5.82 -22.76
N GLY A 186 12.35 -4.76 -23.43
CA GLY A 186 11.49 -3.91 -24.25
C GLY A 186 10.89 -4.66 -25.44
N VAL A 187 11.67 -5.55 -26.07
CA VAL A 187 11.20 -6.40 -27.17
C VAL A 187 10.31 -7.53 -26.64
N GLU A 188 10.65 -8.14 -25.52
CA GLU A 188 9.86 -9.20 -24.89
C GLU A 188 8.49 -8.67 -24.44
N THR A 189 8.43 -7.47 -23.86
CA THR A 189 7.17 -6.78 -23.54
C THR A 189 6.31 -6.58 -24.79
N ILE A 190 6.90 -6.17 -25.92
CA ILE A 190 6.16 -6.00 -27.19
C ILE A 190 5.58 -7.33 -27.67
N ILE A 191 6.35 -8.42 -27.58
CA ILE A 191 5.92 -9.76 -27.99
C ILE A 191 4.78 -10.23 -27.07
N ALA A 192 4.97 -10.17 -25.76
CA ALA A 192 3.96 -10.58 -24.78
C ALA A 192 2.65 -9.80 -24.94
N ALA A 193 2.72 -8.49 -25.22
CA ALA A 193 1.54 -7.67 -25.50
C ALA A 193 0.81 -8.13 -26.77
N LYS A 194 1.54 -8.49 -27.82
CA LYS A 194 0.95 -9.02 -29.05
C LYS A 194 0.31 -10.38 -28.84
N ASP A 195 0.95 -11.26 -28.08
CA ASP A 195 0.43 -12.60 -27.80
C ASP A 195 -0.82 -12.55 -26.92
N TYR A 196 -0.85 -11.64 -25.94
CA TYR A 196 -2.06 -11.37 -25.16
C TYR A 196 -3.19 -10.80 -26.02
N ALA A 197 -2.88 -9.89 -26.94
CA ALA A 197 -3.87 -9.35 -27.87
C ALA A 197 -4.40 -10.40 -28.87
N ALA A 198 -3.56 -11.35 -29.30
CA ALA A 198 -3.95 -12.45 -30.17
C ALA A 198 -4.78 -13.51 -29.42
N GLN A 199 -4.40 -13.81 -28.17
CA GLN A 199 -5.05 -14.79 -27.32
C GLN A 199 -5.08 -14.31 -25.86
N ASN A 200 -6.26 -13.92 -25.39
CA ASN A 200 -6.46 -13.45 -24.03
C ASN A 200 -6.57 -14.63 -23.05
N THR A 201 -5.42 -15.22 -22.73
CA THR A 201 -5.29 -16.29 -21.73
C THR A 201 -4.63 -15.76 -20.47
N GLU A 202 -4.83 -16.43 -19.34
CA GLU A 202 -4.17 -16.09 -18.07
C GLU A 202 -2.64 -16.20 -18.19
N SER A 203 -2.13 -17.17 -18.96
CA SER A 203 -0.70 -17.30 -19.24
C SER A 203 -0.15 -16.06 -19.94
N ASN A 204 -0.78 -15.66 -21.05
CA ASN A 204 -0.30 -14.51 -21.82
C ASN A 204 -0.45 -13.19 -21.05
N LEU A 205 -1.47 -13.09 -20.16
CA LEU A 205 -1.59 -11.96 -19.24
C LEU A 205 -0.42 -11.92 -18.25
N ASN A 206 -0.05 -13.07 -17.68
CA ASN A 206 1.06 -13.17 -16.75
C ASN A 206 2.38 -12.82 -17.45
N ASP A 207 2.61 -13.34 -18.65
CA ASP A 207 3.80 -13.01 -19.45
C ASP A 207 3.88 -11.50 -19.70
N LEU A 208 2.78 -10.85 -20.11
CA LEU A 208 2.75 -9.40 -20.28
C LEU A 208 3.10 -8.65 -18.98
N ILE A 209 2.59 -9.09 -17.84
CA ILE A 209 2.90 -8.48 -16.54
C ILE A 209 4.39 -8.68 -16.18
N TYR A 210 4.93 -9.88 -16.36
CA TYR A 210 6.31 -10.20 -16.04
C TYR A 210 7.31 -9.41 -16.89
N GLU A 211 7.15 -9.43 -18.21
CA GLU A 211 8.06 -8.69 -19.11
C GLU A 211 8.00 -7.17 -18.87
N THR A 212 6.80 -6.66 -18.59
CA THR A 212 6.64 -5.24 -18.22
C THR A 212 7.37 -4.92 -16.91
N ALA A 213 7.30 -5.82 -15.92
CA ALA A 213 7.99 -5.63 -14.65
C ALA A 213 9.52 -5.69 -14.82
N ASP A 214 10.04 -6.60 -15.64
CA ASP A 214 11.48 -6.71 -15.91
C ASP A 214 12.01 -5.50 -16.70
N LEU A 215 11.24 -4.97 -17.66
CA LEU A 215 11.55 -3.70 -18.31
C LEU A 215 11.68 -2.54 -17.31
N TRP A 216 10.75 -2.44 -16.35
CA TRP A 216 10.81 -1.42 -15.30
C TRP A 216 12.02 -1.64 -14.37
N PHE A 217 12.27 -2.87 -13.96
CA PHE A 217 13.41 -3.24 -13.12
C PHE A 217 14.73 -2.84 -13.79
N HIS A 218 14.95 -3.24 -15.05
CA HIS A 218 16.17 -2.94 -15.79
C HIS A 218 16.30 -1.44 -16.10
N SER A 219 15.19 -0.73 -16.28
CA SER A 219 15.19 0.74 -16.37
C SER A 219 15.66 1.39 -15.07
N ILE A 220 15.25 0.89 -13.91
CA ILE A 220 15.72 1.39 -12.60
C ILE A 220 17.21 1.07 -12.38
N VAL A 221 17.67 -0.12 -12.77
CA VAL A 221 19.11 -0.46 -12.76
C VAL A 221 19.91 0.51 -13.62
N MET A 222 19.40 0.86 -14.81
CA MET A 222 20.03 1.85 -15.68
C MET A 222 20.08 3.24 -15.02
N LEU A 223 18.99 3.70 -14.40
CA LEU A 223 19.00 4.97 -13.66
C LEU A 223 20.04 4.96 -12.53
N GLY A 224 20.11 3.87 -11.77
CA GLY A 224 21.13 3.67 -10.73
C GLY A 224 22.56 3.70 -11.26
N TYR A 225 22.82 3.20 -12.48
CA TYR A 225 24.13 3.34 -13.12
C TYR A 225 24.55 4.81 -13.26
N PHE A 226 23.60 5.70 -13.58
CA PHE A 226 23.80 7.14 -13.70
C PHE A 226 23.61 7.92 -12.40
N ASP A 227 23.47 7.24 -11.26
CA ASP A 227 23.20 7.85 -9.94
C ASP A 227 21.90 8.68 -9.91
N LEU A 228 20.93 8.32 -10.76
CA LEU A 228 19.62 8.97 -10.85
C LEU A 228 18.59 8.25 -9.98
N ASN A 229 17.84 9.02 -9.19
CA ASN A 229 16.74 8.50 -8.39
C ASN A 229 15.49 8.28 -9.28
N PRO A 230 14.84 7.09 -9.27
CA PRO A 230 13.60 6.83 -9.99
C PRO A 230 12.47 7.85 -9.75
N GLN A 231 12.46 8.51 -8.59
CA GLN A 231 11.53 9.61 -8.29
C GLN A 231 11.54 10.70 -9.36
N LEU A 232 12.70 10.97 -9.99
CA LEU A 232 12.80 11.96 -11.08
C LEU A 232 11.89 11.61 -12.27
N ILE A 233 11.71 10.32 -12.57
CA ILE A 233 10.82 9.86 -13.64
C ILE A 233 9.36 9.98 -13.21
N ILE A 234 9.06 9.67 -11.95
CA ILE A 234 7.70 9.82 -11.39
C ILE A 234 7.28 11.29 -11.38
N ASP A 235 8.16 12.19 -10.97
CA ASP A 235 7.92 13.64 -10.99
C ASP A 235 7.69 14.14 -12.43
N GLU A 236 8.45 13.63 -13.40
CA GLU A 236 8.25 13.97 -14.82
C GLU A 236 6.91 13.41 -15.36
N LEU A 237 6.49 12.22 -14.94
CA LEU A 237 5.18 11.68 -15.28
C LEU A 237 4.06 12.50 -14.64
N ALA A 238 4.21 12.89 -13.37
CA ALA A 238 3.26 13.74 -12.65
C ALA A 238 3.14 15.13 -13.30
N ARG A 239 4.26 15.73 -13.75
CA ARG A 239 4.25 17.00 -14.52
C ARG A 239 3.43 16.90 -15.81
N ARG A 240 3.35 15.71 -16.41
CA ARG A 240 2.56 15.46 -17.63
C ARG A 240 1.09 15.17 -17.33
N GLN A 241 0.73 14.81 -16.09
CA GLN A 241 -0.66 14.62 -15.71
C GLN A 241 -1.43 15.94 -15.86
N GLY A 242 -2.53 15.90 -16.61
CA GLY A 242 -3.35 17.09 -16.91
C GLY A 242 -3.00 17.84 -18.21
N LEU A 243 -1.92 17.46 -18.92
CA LEU A 243 -1.62 17.93 -20.27
C LEU A 243 -1.96 16.84 -21.29
N SER A 244 -2.66 17.16 -22.37
CA SER A 244 -2.87 16.18 -23.44
C SER A 244 -1.52 15.84 -24.09
N GLY A 245 -1.30 14.56 -24.43
CA GLY A 245 -0.03 14.13 -25.03
C GLY A 245 0.33 14.85 -26.34
N LEU A 246 -0.66 15.42 -27.04
CA LEU A 246 -0.46 16.26 -28.22
C LEU A 246 0.11 17.65 -27.87
N VAL A 247 -0.35 18.25 -26.77
CA VAL A 247 0.14 19.55 -26.26
C VAL A 247 1.55 19.41 -25.70
N GLU A 248 1.83 18.31 -25.00
CA GLU A 248 3.16 18.00 -24.48
C GLU A 248 4.18 17.81 -25.63
N LYS A 249 3.82 17.04 -26.66
CA LYS A 249 4.67 16.84 -27.85
C LYS A 249 4.93 18.15 -28.62
N ALA A 250 3.96 19.06 -28.69
CA ALA A 250 4.13 20.37 -29.33
C ALA A 250 5.08 21.30 -28.56
N ASN A 251 5.14 21.17 -27.23
CA ASN A 251 6.01 21.99 -26.38
C ASN A 251 7.47 21.52 -26.35
N ARG A 252 7.77 20.26 -26.71
CA ARG A 252 9.13 19.73 -26.77
C ARG A 252 10.02 20.37 -27.85
N ASN A 253 9.43 20.93 -28.91
CA ASN A 253 10.17 21.54 -30.03
C ASN A 253 10.62 23.00 -29.76
N LYS A 254 10.49 23.50 -28.52
CA LYS A 254 10.85 24.88 -28.15
C LYS A 254 12.00 24.98 -27.14
N VAL A 255 12.66 23.86 -26.82
CA VAL A 255 13.84 23.80 -25.94
C VAL A 255 15.05 23.37 -26.77
#